data_AF-A0A920V8U3-F1
#
_entry.id   AF-A0A920V8U3-F1
#
_cell.length_a   1.000
_cell.length_b   1.000
_cell.length_c   1.000
_cell.angle_alpha   90.00
_cell.angle_beta   90.00
_cell.angle_gamma   90.00
#
_symmetry.space_group_name_H-M   'P 1'
#
loop_
_entity.id
_entity.type
_entity.pdbx_description
1 polymer ?
#
loop_
_entity_poly.entity_id
_entity_poly.type
_entity_poly.pdbx_seq_one_letter_code
_entity_poly.pdbx_strand_id
1 'polypeptide(L)'
;MREMYQQMLFVTDSRRQDMSFIVDSLDSIEELVPDLENKLDTTKLVAAGHSMGAATAMIVAGMTLVNPMDGYEETSNETRFKVLLMISDPSTMALMPEDPWKGVKVPTLISTGTKDFSDVGSGRINAPFKYEVPKSMTRSFAPHHYVLIDGADHYLGGLICRTDVPGPPQYEELEIAASASTTFLNAYVKNDINAWRSIRFGDLSEATDGKASIALK
;
A
#
# COMPACT_ATOMS: atom_id res chain seq x y z
N MET A 1 -23.69 7.05 -1.19
CA MET A 1 -22.62 7.59 -0.31
C MET A 1 -22.64 6.94 1.07
N ARG A 2 -23.69 7.07 1.89
CA ARG A 2 -23.74 6.50 3.26
C ARG A 2 -23.46 4.99 3.32
N GLU A 3 -24.17 4.20 2.52
CA GLU A 3 -23.99 2.74 2.46
C GLU A 3 -22.58 2.33 2.00
N MET A 4 -22.05 3.03 1.01
CA MET A 4 -20.67 2.83 0.51
C MET A 4 -19.63 3.09 1.61
N TYR A 5 -19.79 4.14 2.41
CA TYR A 5 -18.89 4.42 3.54
C TYR A 5 -19.01 3.35 4.64
N GLN A 6 -20.22 2.89 4.95
CA GLN A 6 -20.41 1.78 5.90
C GLN A 6 -19.73 0.49 5.41
N GLN A 7 -19.84 0.18 4.12
CA GLN A 7 -19.15 -0.97 3.53
C GLN A 7 -17.63 -0.82 3.58
N MET A 8 -17.09 0.35 3.23
CA MET A 8 -15.65 0.58 3.30
C MET A 8 -15.12 0.43 4.73
N LEU A 9 -15.80 1.02 5.72
CA LEU A 9 -15.45 0.90 7.14
C LEU A 9 -15.48 -0.57 7.60
N PHE A 10 -16.55 -1.29 7.28
CA PHE A 10 -16.66 -2.72 7.60
C PHE A 10 -15.53 -3.54 6.96
N VAL A 11 -15.22 -3.28 5.69
CA VAL A 11 -14.16 -3.99 4.96
C VAL A 11 -12.79 -3.68 5.55
N THR A 12 -12.51 -2.43 5.92
CA THR A 12 -11.23 -2.08 6.55
C THR A 12 -11.09 -2.70 7.94
N ASP A 13 -12.15 -2.67 8.75
CA ASP A 13 -12.19 -3.22 10.11
C ASP A 13 -12.06 -4.75 10.13
N SER A 14 -12.86 -5.45 9.32
CA SER A 14 -12.79 -6.92 9.24
C SER A 14 -11.43 -7.39 8.74
N ARG A 15 -10.92 -6.80 7.64
CA ARG A 15 -9.64 -7.24 7.06
C ARG A 15 -8.44 -6.96 7.96
N ARG A 16 -8.44 -5.87 8.75
CA ARG A 16 -7.34 -5.64 9.71
C ARG A 16 -7.32 -6.69 10.81
N GLN A 17 -8.51 -7.17 11.25
CA GLN A 17 -8.62 -8.24 12.22
C GLN A 17 -8.16 -9.58 11.61
N ASP A 18 -8.53 -9.85 10.36
CA ASP A 18 -8.04 -11.03 9.63
C ASP A 18 -6.51 -11.04 9.53
N MET A 19 -5.89 -9.88 9.24
CA MET A 19 -4.43 -9.77 9.20
C MET A 19 -3.79 -10.13 10.55
N SER A 20 -4.29 -9.58 11.67
CA SER A 20 -3.78 -9.92 13.00
C SER A 20 -4.02 -11.39 13.36
N PHE A 21 -5.20 -11.94 13.00
CA PHE A 21 -5.54 -13.35 13.21
C PHE A 21 -4.60 -14.29 12.44
N ILE A 22 -4.24 -13.97 11.20
CA ILE A 22 -3.27 -14.74 10.41
C ILE A 22 -1.89 -14.73 11.12
N VAL A 23 -1.46 -13.57 11.62
CA VAL A 23 -0.19 -13.47 12.37
C VAL A 23 -0.24 -14.28 13.68
N ASP A 24 -1.38 -14.30 14.37
CA ASP A 24 -1.59 -15.15 15.56
C ASP A 24 -1.57 -16.65 15.24
N SER A 25 -1.81 -17.00 13.97
CA SER A 25 -1.97 -18.39 13.51
C SER A 25 -0.74 -18.96 12.81
N LEU A 26 0.41 -18.27 12.80
CA LEU A 26 1.59 -18.71 12.03
C LEU A 26 2.11 -20.09 12.48
N ASP A 27 2.12 -20.37 13.79
CA ASP A 27 2.53 -21.69 14.30
C ASP A 27 1.61 -22.80 13.76
N SER A 28 0.29 -22.59 13.80
CA SER A 28 -0.70 -23.52 13.24
C SER A 28 -0.53 -23.69 11.72
N ILE A 29 -0.11 -22.64 11.01
CA ILE A 29 0.15 -22.71 9.57
C ILE A 29 1.38 -23.59 9.28
N GLU A 30 2.45 -23.47 10.07
CA GLU A 30 3.63 -24.35 9.94
C GLU A 30 3.29 -25.82 10.23
N GLU A 31 2.44 -26.09 11.24
CA GLU A 31 1.97 -27.46 11.53
C GLU A 31 1.15 -28.06 10.38
N LEU A 32 0.29 -27.25 9.74
CA LEU A 32 -0.57 -27.68 8.62
C LEU A 32 0.19 -27.81 7.30
N VAL A 33 1.29 -27.07 7.13
CA VAL A 33 2.11 -27.06 5.92
C VAL A 33 3.56 -27.35 6.31
N PRO A 34 3.96 -28.63 6.46
CA PRO A 34 5.30 -28.99 6.94
C PRO A 34 6.45 -28.41 6.13
N ASP A 35 6.23 -28.12 4.84
CA ASP A 35 7.22 -27.45 3.99
C ASP A 35 7.53 -26.02 4.43
N LEU A 36 6.75 -25.40 5.32
CA LEU A 36 6.99 -24.08 5.90
C LEU A 36 7.67 -24.11 7.27
N GLU A 37 7.86 -25.29 7.88
CA GLU A 37 8.43 -25.43 9.21
C GLU A 37 9.77 -24.67 9.34
N ASN A 38 9.87 -23.76 10.32
CA ASN A 38 11.03 -22.90 10.56
C ASN A 38 11.43 -21.98 9.38
N LYS A 39 10.53 -21.72 8.41
CA LYS A 39 10.81 -20.83 7.27
C LYS A 39 10.19 -19.44 7.42
N LEU A 40 9.35 -19.21 8.43
CA LEU A 40 8.71 -17.92 8.68
C LEU A 40 9.49 -17.08 9.71
N ASP A 41 9.99 -15.91 9.31
CA ASP A 41 10.63 -14.96 10.22
C ASP A 41 9.59 -13.96 10.76
N THR A 42 9.03 -14.28 11.93
CA THR A 42 7.99 -13.48 12.60
C THR A 42 8.49 -12.13 13.14
N THR A 43 9.80 -11.88 13.11
CA THR A 43 10.38 -10.59 13.50
C THR A 43 10.35 -9.55 12.38
N LYS A 44 10.01 -9.98 11.16
CA LYS A 44 10.14 -9.21 9.91
C LYS A 44 8.83 -9.12 9.11
N LEU A 45 7.72 -8.89 9.81
CA LEU A 45 6.40 -8.85 9.18
C LEU A 45 6.18 -7.56 8.37
N VAL A 46 5.56 -7.71 7.20
CA VAL A 46 5.24 -6.63 6.26
C VAL A 46 3.73 -6.53 6.10
N ALA A 47 3.17 -5.34 6.28
CA ALA A 47 1.80 -5.05 5.90
C ALA A 47 1.82 -4.58 4.43
N ALA A 48 1.15 -5.30 3.54
CA ALA A 48 1.12 -4.97 2.13
C ALA A 48 -0.31 -5.03 1.58
N GLY A 49 -0.61 -4.18 0.61
CA GLY A 49 -1.91 -4.22 -0.05
C GLY A 49 -2.04 -3.35 -1.28
N HIS A 50 -3.09 -3.64 -2.05
CA HIS A 50 -3.52 -2.86 -3.21
C HIS A 50 -4.87 -2.18 -2.92
N SER A 51 -5.03 -0.91 -3.29
CA SER A 51 -6.32 -0.19 -3.20
C SER A 51 -6.93 -0.27 -1.79
N MET A 52 -8.15 -0.80 -1.62
CA MET A 52 -8.73 -1.06 -0.30
C MET A 52 -7.86 -1.94 0.61
N GLY A 53 -7.08 -2.86 0.05
CA GLY A 53 -6.09 -3.62 0.81
C GLY A 53 -4.93 -2.77 1.30
N ALA A 54 -4.53 -1.74 0.55
CA ALA A 54 -3.55 -0.75 1.02
C ALA A 54 -4.11 0.04 2.20
N ALA A 55 -5.39 0.43 2.14
CA ALA A 55 -6.06 1.11 3.26
C ALA A 55 -6.10 0.23 4.51
N THR A 56 -6.40 -1.07 4.37
CA THR A 56 -6.29 -2.04 5.47
C THR A 56 -4.85 -2.12 6.02
N ALA A 57 -3.85 -2.24 5.14
CA ALA A 57 -2.44 -2.34 5.53
C ALA A 57 -1.97 -1.09 6.30
N MET A 58 -2.45 0.11 5.95
CA MET A 58 -2.16 1.34 6.68
C MET A 58 -2.62 1.27 8.14
N ILE A 59 -3.82 0.74 8.39
CA ILE A 59 -4.39 0.70 9.75
C ILE A 59 -3.50 -0.14 10.67
N VAL A 60 -3.10 -1.33 10.22
CA VAL A 60 -2.21 -2.21 11.00
C VAL A 60 -0.76 -1.71 11.05
N ALA A 61 -0.42 -0.67 10.29
CA ALA A 61 0.86 0.04 10.32
C ALA A 61 0.82 1.34 11.17
N GLY A 62 -0.27 1.58 11.91
CA GLY A 62 -0.41 2.70 12.84
C GLY A 62 -1.23 3.89 12.34
N MET A 63 -1.88 3.77 11.18
CA MET A 63 -2.79 4.79 10.65
C MET A 63 -4.09 4.86 11.45
N THR A 64 -4.66 6.06 11.51
CA THR A 64 -6.05 6.31 11.96
C THR A 64 -6.93 6.54 10.74
N LEU A 65 -8.03 5.78 10.60
CA LEU A 65 -9.12 6.13 9.68
C LEU A 65 -10.14 7.00 10.39
N VAL A 66 -10.81 7.88 9.63
CA VAL A 66 -11.87 8.75 10.12
C VAL A 66 -13.15 8.42 9.37
N ASN A 67 -14.21 8.08 10.10
CA ASN A 67 -15.53 7.92 9.52
C ASN A 67 -16.06 9.28 9.04
N PRO A 68 -16.27 9.48 7.72
CA PRO A 68 -16.70 10.77 7.18
C PRO A 68 -18.14 11.14 7.57
N MET A 69 -18.91 10.23 8.17
CA MET A 69 -20.31 10.45 8.54
C MET A 69 -20.48 11.05 9.95
N ASP A 70 -19.59 10.70 10.88
CA ASP A 70 -19.71 11.08 12.29
C ASP A 70 -18.38 11.48 12.96
N GLY A 71 -17.26 11.37 12.24
CA GLY A 71 -15.92 11.70 12.74
C GLY A 71 -15.31 10.64 13.66
N TYR A 72 -15.92 9.46 13.80
CA TYR A 72 -15.35 8.38 14.60
C TYR A 72 -13.98 7.95 14.04
N GLU A 73 -12.99 7.88 14.93
CA GLU A 73 -11.63 7.45 14.58
C GLU A 73 -11.45 5.95 14.83
N GLU A 74 -10.99 5.23 13.82
CA GLU A 74 -10.65 3.83 13.90
C GLU A 74 -9.13 3.65 13.82
N THR A 75 -8.56 2.91 14.78
CA THR A 75 -7.13 2.63 14.88
C THR A 75 -6.88 1.14 15.13
N SER A 76 -5.64 0.69 14.97
CA SER A 76 -5.21 -0.65 15.39
C SER A 76 -4.09 -0.56 16.43
N ASN A 77 -4.13 -1.49 17.38
CA ASN A 77 -3.05 -1.72 18.36
C ASN A 77 -1.99 -2.70 17.83
N GLU A 78 -2.06 -3.09 16.56
CA GLU A 78 -1.06 -3.95 15.94
C GLU A 78 0.30 -3.25 15.90
N THR A 79 1.35 -3.97 16.29
CA THR A 79 2.72 -3.44 16.38
C THR A 79 3.75 -4.37 15.75
N ARG A 80 3.32 -5.55 15.28
CA ARG A 80 4.23 -6.58 14.75
C ARG A 80 4.65 -6.29 13.32
N PHE A 81 3.83 -5.63 12.51
CA PHE A 81 4.22 -5.17 11.17
C PHE A 81 5.29 -4.06 11.26
N LYS A 82 6.41 -4.25 10.56
CA LYS A 82 7.59 -3.37 10.63
C LYS A 82 7.80 -2.51 9.39
N VAL A 83 7.08 -2.82 8.33
CA VAL A 83 7.20 -2.19 7.01
C VAL A 83 5.80 -2.14 6.38
N LEU A 84 5.50 -1.05 5.69
CA LEU A 84 4.27 -0.87 4.92
C LEU A 84 4.59 -0.79 3.43
N LEU A 85 3.86 -1.56 2.60
CA LEU A 85 3.98 -1.54 1.15
C LEU A 85 2.61 -1.37 0.51
N MET A 86 2.45 -0.31 -0.28
CA MET A 86 1.17 0.04 -0.88
C MET A 86 1.30 0.16 -2.38
N ILE A 87 0.40 -0.51 -3.08
CA ILE A 87 0.18 -0.33 -4.51
C ILE A 87 -1.16 0.39 -4.67
N SER A 88 -1.16 1.51 -5.39
CA SER A 88 -2.28 2.44 -5.50
C SER A 88 -2.65 3.09 -4.15
N ASP A 89 -2.08 4.27 -3.92
CA ASP A 89 -2.15 5.03 -2.67
C ASP A 89 -3.57 5.42 -2.24
N PRO A 90 -4.18 4.85 -1.19
CA PRO A 90 -5.55 5.16 -0.81
C PRO A 90 -5.70 6.50 -0.05
N SER A 91 -4.65 7.30 0.10
CA SER A 91 -4.61 8.47 1.00
C SER A 91 -5.60 9.60 0.70
N THR A 92 -6.27 9.56 -0.45
CA THR A 92 -7.32 10.52 -0.87
C THR A 92 -8.73 9.95 -0.75
N MET A 93 -8.89 8.74 -0.21
CA MET A 93 -10.19 8.14 0.06
C MET A 93 -10.92 8.89 1.17
N ALA A 94 -12.25 8.87 1.14
CA ALA A 94 -13.09 9.58 2.11
C ALA A 94 -12.92 9.13 3.57
N LEU A 95 -12.30 7.95 3.80
CA LEU A 95 -11.99 7.44 5.13
C LEU A 95 -10.67 7.98 5.71
N MET A 96 -9.88 8.69 4.91
CA MET A 96 -8.57 9.17 5.34
C MET A 96 -8.72 10.47 6.12
N PRO A 97 -7.96 10.67 7.22
CA PRO A 97 -7.86 11.96 7.88
C PRO A 97 -7.19 12.98 6.95
N GLU A 98 -7.18 14.25 7.35
CA GLU A 98 -6.54 15.33 6.58
C GLU A 98 -5.03 15.07 6.31
N ASP A 99 -4.33 14.49 7.28
CA ASP A 99 -2.91 14.13 7.21
C ASP A 99 -2.70 12.65 7.53
N PRO A 100 -3.08 11.71 6.62
CA PRO A 100 -3.01 10.28 6.91
C PRO A 100 -1.60 9.88 7.32
N TRP A 101 -0.60 10.34 6.57
CA TRP A 101 0.79 9.94 6.76
C TRP A 101 1.42 10.22 8.14
N LYS A 102 0.83 11.09 8.97
CA LYS A 102 1.34 11.34 10.33
C LYS A 102 1.22 10.12 11.24
N GLY A 103 0.24 9.24 11.00
CA GLY A 103 0.02 8.04 11.81
C GLY A 103 1.01 6.91 11.54
N VAL A 104 1.50 6.80 10.30
CA VAL A 104 2.39 5.71 9.88
C VAL A 104 3.82 5.99 10.33
N LYS A 105 4.32 5.12 11.22
CA LYS A 105 5.64 5.25 11.88
C LYS A 105 6.64 4.19 11.44
N VAL A 106 6.31 3.44 10.39
CA VAL A 106 7.17 2.40 9.82
C VAL A 106 7.68 2.86 8.44
N PRO A 107 8.86 2.39 8.00
CA PRO A 107 9.28 2.56 6.62
C PRO A 107 8.16 2.16 5.66
N THR A 108 7.89 3.02 4.69
CA THR A 108 6.75 2.86 3.80
C THR A 108 7.17 3.01 2.35
N LEU A 109 6.69 2.13 1.47
CA LEU A 109 6.70 2.32 0.03
C LEU A 109 5.27 2.50 -0.45
N ILE A 110 5.10 3.50 -1.30
CA ILE A 110 3.88 3.79 -2.03
C ILE A 110 4.23 3.75 -3.50
N SER A 111 3.54 2.94 -4.30
CA SER A 111 3.65 2.93 -5.76
C SER A 111 2.29 3.28 -6.36
N THR A 112 2.25 4.29 -7.23
CA THR A 112 1.03 4.74 -7.91
C THR A 112 1.34 5.21 -9.33
N GLY A 113 0.31 5.55 -10.08
CA GLY A 113 0.40 5.94 -11.49
C GLY A 113 -0.21 7.30 -11.81
N THR A 114 0.24 7.93 -12.90
CA THR A 114 -0.36 9.20 -13.37
C THR A 114 -1.79 9.05 -13.89
N LYS A 115 -2.22 7.81 -14.17
CA LYS A 115 -3.59 7.44 -14.54
C LYS A 115 -4.27 6.56 -13.49
N ASP A 116 -3.75 6.54 -12.27
CA ASP A 116 -4.30 5.76 -11.17
C ASP A 116 -5.54 6.46 -10.59
N PHE A 117 -6.68 6.16 -11.21
CA PHE A 117 -8.01 6.55 -10.78
C PHE A 117 -8.85 5.30 -10.55
N SER A 118 -9.59 5.23 -9.45
CA SER A 118 -10.61 4.17 -9.28
C SER A 118 -12.02 4.70 -9.47
N ASP A 119 -12.80 3.91 -10.20
CA ASP A 119 -14.26 3.93 -10.16
C ASP A 119 -14.73 2.91 -9.10
N VAL A 120 -14.49 3.19 -7.81
CA VAL A 120 -15.16 2.43 -6.74
C VAL A 120 -16.62 2.85 -6.69
N GLY A 121 -17.45 2.18 -7.49
CA GLY A 121 -18.88 2.40 -7.53
C GLY A 121 -19.56 1.58 -8.63
N SER A 122 -20.79 1.13 -8.35
CA SER A 122 -21.66 0.42 -9.29
C SER A 122 -22.19 1.35 -10.40
N GLY A 123 -21.32 1.97 -11.21
CA GLY A 123 -21.69 2.85 -12.34
C GLY A 123 -22.60 4.04 -12.01
N ARG A 124 -22.96 4.25 -10.73
CA ARG A 124 -23.88 5.28 -10.23
C ARG A 124 -23.15 6.46 -9.58
N ILE A 125 -21.85 6.35 -9.37
CA ILE A 125 -21.01 7.37 -8.72
C ILE A 125 -19.80 7.58 -9.62
N ASN A 126 -19.81 8.66 -10.41
CA ASN A 126 -18.62 9.15 -11.11
C ASN A 126 -17.85 10.05 -10.15
N ALA A 127 -17.06 9.45 -9.26
CA ALA A 127 -16.09 10.19 -8.47
C ALA A 127 -14.73 9.51 -8.65
N PRO A 128 -13.86 10.04 -9.54
CA PRO A 128 -12.52 9.50 -9.66
C PRO A 128 -11.78 9.78 -8.36
N PHE A 129 -11.47 8.73 -7.60
CA PHE A 129 -10.50 8.84 -6.51
C PHE A 129 -9.13 8.94 -7.16
N LYS A 130 -8.43 10.05 -6.91
CA LYS A 130 -7.08 10.25 -7.42
C LYS A 130 -6.08 9.84 -6.35
N TYR A 131 -5.29 8.82 -6.60
CA TYR A 131 -4.37 8.28 -5.62
C TYR A 131 -3.00 8.95 -5.74
N GLU A 132 -2.79 10.04 -4.99
CA GLU A 132 -1.52 10.78 -4.98
C GLU A 132 -1.13 11.24 -3.57
N VAL A 133 0.18 11.23 -3.29
CA VAL A 133 0.71 11.84 -2.06
C VAL A 133 0.54 13.37 -2.14
N PRO A 134 -0.01 14.01 -1.09
CA PRO A 134 -0.17 15.46 -1.06
C PRO A 134 1.16 16.19 -1.29
N LYS A 135 1.18 17.16 -2.22
CA LYS A 135 2.38 17.97 -2.50
C LYS A 135 2.88 18.74 -1.27
N SER A 136 1.98 19.07 -0.34
CA SER A 136 2.29 19.70 0.95
C SER A 136 3.08 18.79 1.88
N MET A 137 3.07 17.47 1.67
CA MET A 137 3.86 16.53 2.45
C MET A 137 5.34 16.68 2.09
N THR A 138 6.06 17.36 2.97
CA THR A 138 7.50 17.60 2.84
C THR A 138 8.34 16.68 3.72
N ARG A 139 7.75 16.08 4.77
CA ARG A 139 8.42 15.13 5.67
C ARG A 139 7.46 14.13 6.31
N SER A 140 7.95 12.94 6.66
CA SER A 140 7.29 11.95 7.51
C SER A 140 8.11 11.65 8.79
N PHE A 141 7.48 10.99 9.78
CA PHE A 141 8.17 10.49 10.98
C PHE A 141 9.01 9.22 10.71
N ALA A 142 8.74 8.53 9.61
CA ALA A 142 9.49 7.38 9.11
C ALA A 142 9.75 7.55 7.60
N PRO A 143 10.79 6.93 7.01
CA PRO A 143 11.09 7.14 5.59
C PRO A 143 9.94 6.65 4.70
N HIS A 144 9.32 7.56 3.95
CA HIS A 144 8.26 7.25 3.00
C HIS A 144 8.80 7.40 1.57
N HIS A 145 8.89 6.28 0.86
CA HIS A 145 9.31 6.21 -0.53
C HIS A 145 8.08 6.24 -1.42
N TYR A 146 8.02 7.21 -2.32
CA TYR A 146 6.92 7.40 -3.24
C TYR A 146 7.39 7.16 -4.66
N VAL A 147 6.90 6.10 -5.28
CA VAL A 147 7.14 5.74 -6.67
C VAL A 147 5.94 6.17 -7.50
N LEU A 148 6.21 7.01 -8.50
CA LEU A 148 5.22 7.46 -9.48
C LEU A 148 5.60 6.92 -10.85
N ILE A 149 4.70 6.15 -11.46
CA ILE A 149 4.90 5.51 -12.76
C ILE A 149 4.02 6.21 -13.80
N ASP A 150 4.61 6.73 -14.86
CA ASP A 150 3.86 7.43 -15.90
C ASP A 150 3.01 6.48 -16.74
N GLY A 151 1.72 6.80 -16.85
CA GLY A 151 0.73 6.04 -17.59
C GLY A 151 0.09 4.88 -16.81
N ALA A 152 0.67 4.46 -15.69
CA ALA A 152 0.13 3.38 -14.87
C ALA A 152 -1.30 3.71 -14.41
N ASP A 153 -2.21 2.75 -14.62
CA ASP A 153 -3.58 2.81 -14.12
C ASP A 153 -3.75 1.98 -12.83
N HIS A 154 -4.93 2.06 -12.23
CA HIS A 154 -5.22 1.43 -10.94
C HIS A 154 -5.06 -0.09 -10.92
N TYR A 155 -5.16 -0.76 -12.07
CA TYR A 155 -5.13 -2.21 -12.20
C TYR A 155 -3.97 -2.71 -13.08
N LEU A 156 -3.03 -1.83 -13.43
CA LEU A 156 -1.91 -2.09 -14.32
C LEU A 156 -2.38 -2.72 -15.64
N GLY A 157 -3.41 -2.13 -16.27
CA GLY A 157 -3.96 -2.63 -17.53
C GLY A 157 -4.68 -3.98 -17.39
N GLY A 158 -5.10 -4.33 -16.17
CA GLY A 158 -5.81 -5.56 -15.85
C GLY A 158 -4.91 -6.73 -15.43
N LEU A 159 -3.65 -6.45 -15.12
CA LEU A 159 -2.69 -7.44 -14.64
C LEU A 159 -2.86 -7.78 -13.17
N ILE A 160 -3.52 -6.91 -12.38
CA ILE A 160 -3.82 -7.16 -10.96
C ILE A 160 -5.30 -6.96 -10.67
N CYS A 161 -5.86 -7.81 -9.80
CA CYS A 161 -7.21 -7.76 -9.21
C CYS A 161 -8.43 -7.79 -10.16
N ARG A 162 -8.39 -7.16 -11.33
CA ARG A 162 -9.49 -7.06 -12.30
C ARG A 162 -8.98 -7.35 -13.71
N THR A 163 -9.34 -8.51 -14.27
CA THR A 163 -8.93 -8.90 -15.64
C THR A 163 -9.91 -8.43 -16.73
N ASP A 164 -10.98 -7.75 -16.34
CA ASP A 164 -12.08 -7.28 -17.18
C ASP A 164 -11.99 -5.79 -17.52
N VAL A 165 -10.92 -5.10 -17.11
CA VAL A 165 -10.66 -3.72 -17.52
C VAL A 165 -10.24 -3.67 -19.01
N PRO A 166 -10.50 -2.57 -19.73
CA PRO A 166 -10.27 -2.49 -21.18
C PRO A 166 -8.80 -2.66 -21.64
N GLY A 167 -7.83 -2.48 -20.73
CA GLY A 167 -6.40 -2.56 -21.02
C GLY A 167 -5.89 -1.34 -21.83
N PRO A 168 -4.75 -1.49 -22.53
CA PRO A 168 -3.93 -2.72 -22.67
C PRO A 168 -3.19 -3.10 -21.38
N PRO A 169 -2.73 -4.36 -21.22
CA PRO A 169 -1.88 -4.76 -20.10
C PRO A 169 -0.62 -3.90 -19.96
N GLN A 170 -0.31 -3.49 -18.73
CA GLN A 170 0.80 -2.57 -18.41
C GLN A 170 1.97 -3.33 -17.77
N TYR A 171 2.62 -4.19 -18.58
CA TYR A 171 3.69 -5.09 -18.10
C TYR A 171 4.93 -4.33 -17.61
N GLU A 172 5.32 -3.27 -18.30
CA GLU A 172 6.46 -2.43 -17.91
C GLU A 172 6.20 -1.74 -16.57
N GLU A 173 5.01 -1.18 -16.40
CA GLU A 173 4.60 -0.53 -15.16
C GLU A 173 4.53 -1.52 -13.99
N LEU A 174 4.06 -2.75 -14.24
CA LEU A 174 4.09 -3.83 -13.25
C LEU A 174 5.52 -4.21 -12.86
N GLU A 175 6.42 -4.32 -13.84
CA GLU A 175 7.83 -4.65 -13.59
C GLU A 175 8.52 -3.56 -12.75
N ILE A 176 8.26 -2.29 -13.05
CA ILE A 176 8.77 -1.15 -12.27
C ILE A 176 8.23 -1.21 -10.84
N ALA A 177 6.91 -1.36 -10.66
CA ALA A 177 6.29 -1.45 -9.34
C ALA A 177 6.85 -2.63 -8.53
N ALA A 178 7.00 -3.81 -9.15
CA ALA A 178 7.54 -5.02 -8.51
C ALA A 178 9.02 -4.89 -8.16
N SER A 179 9.82 -4.26 -9.03
CA SER A 179 11.26 -4.07 -8.82
C SER A 179 11.53 -3.05 -7.71
N ALA A 180 10.81 -1.94 -7.70
CA ALA A 180 10.86 -0.96 -6.61
C ALA A 180 10.41 -1.58 -5.28
N SER A 181 9.29 -2.34 -5.30
CA SER A 181 8.81 -3.11 -4.15
C SER A 181 9.88 -4.05 -3.59
N THR A 182 10.50 -4.84 -4.45
CA THR A 182 11.52 -5.81 -4.04
C THR A 182 12.75 -5.12 -3.48
N THR A 183 13.19 -4.03 -4.11
CA THR A 183 14.33 -3.24 -3.63
C THR A 183 14.05 -2.65 -2.25
N PHE A 184 12.86 -2.09 -2.05
CA PHE A 184 12.42 -1.57 -0.77
C PHE A 184 12.35 -2.65 0.32
N LEU A 185 11.76 -3.82 0.03
CA LEU A 185 11.70 -4.92 0.98
C LEU A 185 13.10 -5.45 1.32
N ASN A 186 14.00 -5.57 0.35
CA ASN A 186 15.39 -5.93 0.63
C ASN A 186 16.07 -4.91 1.56
N ALA A 187 15.83 -3.61 1.35
CA ALA A 187 16.39 -2.55 2.17
C ALA A 187 15.90 -2.60 3.62
N TYR A 188 14.59 -2.73 3.85
CA TYR A 188 13.99 -2.53 5.17
C TYR A 188 13.62 -3.81 5.91
N VAL A 189 13.46 -4.92 5.21
CA VAL A 189 13.16 -6.23 5.80
C VAL A 189 14.43 -7.06 5.93
N LYS A 190 15.23 -7.13 4.86
CA LYS A 190 16.48 -7.92 4.85
C LYS A 190 17.70 -7.15 5.36
N ASN A 191 17.59 -5.85 5.64
CA ASN A 191 18.69 -4.97 6.02
C ASN A 191 19.83 -4.96 4.99
N ASP A 192 19.50 -5.06 3.70
CA ASP A 192 20.48 -4.99 2.61
C ASP A 192 20.93 -3.55 2.37
N ILE A 193 22.20 -3.25 2.64
CA ILE A 193 22.78 -1.92 2.49
C ILE A 193 22.82 -1.42 1.04
N ASN A 194 22.97 -2.32 0.06
CA ASN A 194 22.98 -1.94 -1.35
C ASN A 194 21.58 -1.59 -1.81
N ALA A 195 20.58 -2.38 -1.41
CA ALA A 195 19.18 -2.06 -1.66
C ALA A 195 18.76 -0.75 -0.98
N TRP A 196 19.20 -0.53 0.26
CA TRP A 196 18.95 0.72 0.99
C TRP A 196 19.57 1.95 0.31
N ARG A 197 20.79 1.82 -0.22
CA ARG A 197 21.42 2.88 -1.02
C ARG A 197 20.67 3.11 -2.33
N SER A 198 20.28 2.03 -3.02
CA SER A 198 19.56 2.10 -4.29
C SER A 198 18.23 2.83 -4.15
N ILE A 199 17.42 2.48 -3.15
CA ILE A 199 16.09 3.10 -2.97
C ILE A 199 16.18 4.57 -2.49
N ARG A 200 17.26 4.97 -1.83
CA ARG A 200 17.43 6.35 -1.33
C ARG A 200 18.16 7.29 -2.28
N PHE A 201 19.14 6.80 -3.02
CA PHE A 201 20.07 7.61 -3.79
C PHE A 201 20.14 7.20 -5.26
N GLY A 202 19.50 6.11 -5.66
CA GLY A 202 19.39 5.72 -7.05
C GLY A 202 18.48 6.67 -7.83
N ASP A 203 18.70 6.72 -9.14
CA ASP A 203 17.86 7.48 -10.07
C ASP A 203 16.92 6.51 -10.79
N LEU A 204 15.70 6.37 -10.26
CA LEU A 204 14.67 5.54 -10.90
C LEU A 204 14.27 6.10 -12.26
N SER A 205 14.37 7.42 -12.47
CA SER A 205 14.06 8.05 -13.75
C SER A 205 15.10 7.66 -14.79
N GLU A 206 16.38 7.71 -14.46
CA GLU A 206 17.44 7.22 -15.35
C GLU A 206 17.30 5.72 -15.63
N ALA A 207 17.04 4.91 -14.60
CA ALA A 207 16.90 3.46 -14.75
C ALA A 207 15.67 3.00 -15.56
N THR A 208 14.72 3.90 -15.81
CA THR A 208 13.46 3.61 -16.52
C THR A 208 13.24 4.54 -17.71
N ASP A 209 14.29 5.18 -18.24
CA ASP A 209 14.20 6.11 -19.38
C ASP A 209 13.13 7.22 -19.21
N GLY A 210 12.94 7.68 -17.97
CA GLY A 210 11.96 8.71 -17.60
C GLY A 210 10.55 8.20 -17.30
N LYS A 211 10.33 6.88 -17.37
CA LYS A 211 9.01 6.26 -17.16
C LYS A 211 8.54 6.34 -15.71
N ALA A 212 9.44 6.32 -14.73
CA ALA A 212 9.09 6.39 -13.33
C ALA A 212 10.01 7.30 -12.53
N SER A 213 9.52 7.78 -11.39
CA SER A 213 10.30 8.58 -10.44
C SER A 213 10.12 8.06 -9.03
N ILE A 214 11.12 8.30 -8.17
CA ILE A 214 11.03 7.99 -6.75
C ILE A 214 11.34 9.25 -5.94
N ALA A 215 10.56 9.51 -4.90
CA ALA A 215 10.78 10.57 -3.93
C ALA A 215 10.81 10.02 -2.51
N LEU A 216 11.74 10.51 -1.70
CA LEU A 216 11.79 10.24 -0.26
C LEU A 216 11.17 11.41 0.50
N LYS A 217 10.22 11.11 1.39
CA LYS A 217 9.58 12.03 2.33
C LYS A 217 9.88 11.61 3.77
#